data_AF-A0A7H0GS53-F1
#
_entry.id   AF-A0A7H0GS53-F1
#
_cell.length_a   1.000
_cell.length_b   1.000
_cell.length_c   1.000
_cell.angle_alpha   90.00
_cell.angle_beta   90.00
_cell.angle_gamma   90.00
#
_symmetry.space_group_name_H-M   'P 1'
#
loop_
_entity.id
_entity.type
_entity.pdbx_description
1 polymer ?
#
loop_
_entity_poly.entity_id
_entity_poly.type
_entity_poly.pdbx_seq_one_letter_code
_entity_poly.pdbx_strand_id
1 'polypeptide(L)'
;MRLFYSFVFVVLVLSAGACTRSQSPSEKKPPTAVEPPVTVPVAVDLPSLIGYSIEEVRQHLGAPRETQVEPPAAQPKPRKGRSFRIIDEGWINTFETGGVTLIVTFNARTRKVRDIVLTGSNEEELMQRGNLTLTAPSYIVLPVFAPEAATELLGVRVIKRR
;
A
#
# COMPACT_ATOMS: atom_id res chain seq x y z
N MET A 1 73.10 46.38 28.09
CA MET A 1 73.08 47.86 27.95
C MET A 1 71.96 48.18 26.97
N ARG A 2 70.84 48.77 27.44
CA ARG A 2 70.47 50.20 27.26
C ARG A 2 70.32 50.55 25.76
N LEU A 3 69.24 51.10 25.22
CA LEU A 3 68.21 52.06 25.67
C LEU A 3 67.14 52.08 24.54
N PHE A 4 65.84 52.03 24.86
CA PHE A 4 64.86 53.13 24.76
C PHE A 4 64.56 53.75 23.37
N TYR A 5 63.26 53.84 23.06
CA TYR A 5 62.46 54.98 22.52
C TYR A 5 61.47 54.50 21.44
N SER A 6 60.18 54.26 21.74
CA SER A 6 59.07 55.23 21.90
C SER A 6 58.98 56.31 20.81
N PHE A 7 58.02 56.17 19.89
CA PHE A 7 57.20 57.25 19.28
C PHE A 7 56.11 56.59 18.39
N VAL A 8 54.89 56.39 18.87
CA VAL A 8 53.72 57.27 18.62
C VAL A 8 53.64 57.79 17.18
N PHE A 9 52.80 57.17 16.35
CA PHE A 9 52.03 57.90 15.33
C PHE A 9 50.68 57.21 15.07
N VAL A 10 49.64 57.98 15.37
CA VAL A 10 48.21 57.77 15.16
C VAL A 10 47.86 57.97 13.68
N VAL A 11 47.04 57.10 13.06
CA VAL A 11 46.06 57.34 11.95
C VAL A 11 45.26 56.01 11.79
N LEU A 12 44.02 55.81 12.27
CA LEU A 12 42.68 56.31 11.85
C LEU A 12 42.26 55.88 10.43
N VAL A 13 41.28 54.96 10.29
CA VAL A 13 40.20 54.86 9.25
C VAL A 13 39.43 53.53 9.50
N LEU A 14 38.26 53.53 10.16
CA LEU A 14 36.90 53.61 9.58
C LEU A 14 36.52 52.47 8.60
N SER A 15 35.74 51.49 9.07
CA SER A 15 34.70 50.83 8.26
C SER A 15 33.73 50.03 9.16
N ALA A 16 32.71 50.73 9.66
CA ALA A 16 31.49 50.13 10.17
C ALA A 16 30.31 50.67 9.35
N GLY A 17 29.40 49.77 8.96
CA GLY A 17 28.08 50.06 8.36
C GLY A 17 28.09 50.18 6.83
N ALA A 18 27.15 49.63 6.08
CA ALA A 18 25.97 48.85 6.40
C ALA A 18 25.66 47.99 5.16
N CYS A 19 25.53 46.67 5.33
CA CYS A 19 25.04 45.79 4.29
C CYS A 19 23.57 46.15 4.02
N THR A 20 23.31 46.71 2.84
CA THR A 20 22.00 46.74 2.20
C THR A 20 21.40 45.34 2.26
N ARG A 21 20.31 45.16 3.01
CA ARG A 21 19.45 43.99 2.88
C ARG A 21 18.02 44.47 2.70
N SER A 22 17.69 44.69 1.44
CA SER A 22 16.34 44.90 0.95
C SER A 22 15.46 43.76 1.47
N GLN A 23 14.55 44.04 2.40
CA GLN A 23 13.51 43.09 2.80
C GLN A 23 12.29 43.39 1.92
N SER A 24 12.03 42.48 0.98
CA SER A 24 10.74 42.44 0.30
C SER A 24 9.65 42.14 1.35
N PRO A 25 8.51 42.84 1.33
CA PRO A 25 7.39 42.52 2.21
C PRO A 25 6.95 41.07 2.00
N SER A 26 7.12 40.24 3.03
CA SER A 26 6.56 38.90 3.07
C SER A 26 5.05 39.05 3.27
N GLU A 27 4.31 38.99 2.15
CA GLU A 27 2.86 38.91 2.17
C GLU A 27 2.47 37.61 2.87
N LYS A 28 1.99 37.74 4.10
CA LYS A 28 1.58 36.65 4.96
C LYS A 28 0.26 36.08 4.42
N LYS A 29 0.36 35.25 3.38
CA LYS A 29 -0.77 34.46 2.90
C LYS A 29 -1.27 33.61 4.09
N PRO A 30 -2.54 33.73 4.51
CA PRO A 30 -3.06 32.87 5.56
C PRO A 30 -2.90 31.41 5.11
N PRO A 31 -2.56 30.48 6.01
CA PRO A 31 -2.46 29.09 5.64
C PRO A 31 -3.81 28.65 5.10
N THR A 32 -3.84 28.25 3.82
CA THR A 32 -4.91 27.45 3.26
C THR A 32 -5.15 26.32 4.25
N ALA A 33 -6.36 26.26 4.83
CA ALA A 33 -6.75 25.18 5.72
C ALA A 33 -6.50 23.87 4.96
N VAL A 34 -5.50 23.11 5.42
CA VAL A 34 -5.25 21.77 4.92
C VAL A 34 -6.44 20.96 5.39
N GLU A 35 -7.35 20.68 4.47
CA GLU A 35 -8.47 19.77 4.71
C GLU A 35 -7.85 18.45 5.22
N PRO A 36 -8.29 17.94 6.38
CA PRO A 36 -7.71 16.72 6.93
C PRO A 36 -7.88 15.59 5.91
N PRO A 37 -6.85 14.75 5.68
CA PRO A 37 -6.97 13.66 4.74
C PRO A 37 -8.13 12.76 5.14
N VAL A 38 -9.08 12.58 4.22
CA VAL A 38 -10.21 11.66 4.39
C VAL A 38 -9.62 10.27 4.63
N THR A 39 -9.68 9.81 5.88
CA THR A 39 -9.15 8.50 6.25
C THR A 39 -10.21 7.47 5.94
N VAL A 40 -9.95 6.60 4.97
CA VAL A 40 -10.83 5.47 4.66
C VAL A 40 -10.73 4.47 5.82
N PRO A 41 -11.85 4.04 6.43
CA PRO A 41 -11.80 3.08 7.52
C PRO A 41 -11.25 1.74 7.04
N VAL A 42 -10.47 1.08 7.89
CA VAL A 42 -10.05 -0.31 7.67
C VAL A 42 -11.30 -1.19 7.66
N ALA A 43 -11.52 -1.88 6.55
CA ALA A 43 -12.64 -2.80 6.38
C ALA A 43 -12.28 -4.20 6.88
N VAL A 44 -11.04 -4.62 6.68
CA VAL A 44 -10.53 -5.95 7.04
C VAL A 44 -9.03 -5.88 7.29
N ASP A 45 -8.57 -6.48 8.38
CA ASP A 45 -7.14 -6.60 8.67
C ASP A 45 -6.56 -7.82 7.93
N LEU A 46 -6.18 -7.64 6.65
CA LEU A 46 -5.62 -8.73 5.86
C LEU A 46 -4.33 -9.33 6.41
N PRO A 47 -3.38 -8.55 6.98
CA PRO A 47 -2.16 -9.10 7.56
C PRO A 47 -2.39 -10.22 8.58
N SER A 48 -3.43 -10.13 9.42
CA SER A 48 -3.72 -11.17 10.42
C SER A 48 -4.26 -12.46 9.82
N LEU A 49 -4.84 -12.42 8.62
CA LEU A 49 -5.34 -13.61 7.93
C LEU A 49 -4.25 -14.38 7.17
N ILE A 50 -3.04 -13.80 7.04
CA ILE A 50 -1.95 -14.43 6.28
C ILE A 50 -1.41 -15.65 7.01
N GLY A 51 -1.50 -16.81 6.34
CA GLY A 51 -1.04 -18.09 6.88
C GLY A 51 -2.11 -18.90 7.61
N TYR A 52 -3.32 -18.35 7.74
CA TYR A 52 -4.47 -19.08 8.26
C TYR A 52 -4.92 -20.20 7.33
N SER A 53 -5.60 -21.18 7.92
CA SER A 53 -6.47 -22.12 7.24
C SER A 53 -7.76 -21.45 6.82
N ILE A 54 -8.46 -22.04 5.86
CA ILE A 54 -9.75 -21.51 5.41
C ILE A 54 -10.82 -21.59 6.51
N GLU A 55 -10.72 -22.54 7.45
CA GLU A 55 -11.57 -22.60 8.64
C GLU A 55 -11.39 -21.37 9.53
N GLU A 56 -10.15 -21.01 9.85
CA GLU A 56 -9.83 -19.82 10.66
C GLU A 56 -10.32 -18.56 9.97
N VAL A 57 -10.13 -18.45 8.65
CA VAL A 57 -10.67 -17.32 7.86
C VAL A 57 -12.20 -17.25 7.97
N ARG A 58 -12.92 -18.38 7.89
CA ARG A 58 -14.38 -18.41 8.06
C ARG A 58 -14.82 -18.02 9.47
N GLN A 59 -14.04 -18.34 10.49
CA GLN A 59 -14.32 -17.89 11.86
C GLN A 59 -14.19 -16.36 11.98
N HIS A 60 -13.22 -15.76 11.29
CA HIS A 60 -12.97 -14.32 11.36
C HIS A 60 -13.89 -13.50 10.45
N LEU A 61 -14.21 -14.01 9.26
CA LEU A 61 -14.96 -13.29 8.22
C LEU A 61 -16.42 -13.72 8.11
N GLY A 62 -16.82 -14.79 8.78
CA GLY A 62 -18.14 -15.39 8.67
C GLY A 62 -18.26 -16.42 7.55
N ALA A 63 -19.50 -16.76 7.20
CA ALA A 63 -19.77 -17.73 6.15
C ALA A 63 -19.36 -17.14 4.77
N PRO A 64 -18.70 -17.93 3.92
CA PRO A 64 -18.43 -17.49 2.56
C PRO A 64 -19.75 -17.37 1.79
N ARG A 65 -19.80 -16.43 0.84
CA ARG A 65 -20.82 -16.46 -0.20
C ARG A 65 -20.45 -17.57 -1.17
N GLU A 66 -21.41 -18.46 -1.44
CA GLU A 66 -21.30 -19.41 -2.54
C GLU A 66 -21.29 -18.62 -3.85
N THR A 67 -20.11 -18.23 -4.30
CA THR A 67 -19.93 -17.92 -5.71
C THR A 67 -19.83 -19.29 -6.38
N GLN A 68 -20.91 -19.73 -7.02
CA GLN A 68 -20.83 -20.73 -8.07
C GLN A 68 -19.97 -20.13 -9.21
N VAL A 69 -18.66 -20.07 -9.01
CA VAL A 69 -17.75 -20.24 -10.13
C VAL A 69 -17.71 -21.75 -10.31
N GLU A 70 -18.74 -22.25 -10.99
CA GLU A 70 -18.81 -23.62 -11.46
C GLU A 70 -17.44 -23.96 -12.05
N PRO A 71 -16.67 -24.93 -11.50
CA PRO A 71 -15.58 -25.49 -12.28
C PRO A 71 -16.28 -26.12 -13.48
N PRO A 72 -16.10 -25.63 -14.71
CA PRO A 72 -16.87 -26.13 -15.83
C PRO A 72 -16.62 -27.64 -15.88
N ALA A 73 -17.68 -28.41 -15.73
CA ALA A 73 -17.67 -29.84 -15.92
C ALA A 73 -17.43 -30.13 -17.41
N ALA A 74 -16.18 -29.97 -17.82
CA ALA A 74 -15.67 -30.38 -19.12
C ALA A 74 -14.17 -30.61 -18.96
N GLN A 75 -13.80 -31.89 -19.01
CA GLN A 75 -12.44 -32.32 -19.31
C GLN A 75 -11.89 -31.58 -20.56
N PRO A 76 -10.56 -31.41 -20.66
CA PRO A 76 -9.95 -30.22 -21.23
C PRO A 76 -9.89 -30.24 -22.77
N LYS A 77 -10.10 -29.08 -23.38
CA LYS A 77 -9.42 -28.71 -24.64
C LYS A 77 -8.55 -27.48 -24.37
N PRO A 78 -7.23 -27.52 -24.62
CA PRO A 78 -6.35 -26.40 -24.32
C PRO A 78 -6.57 -25.31 -25.36
N ARG A 79 -7.38 -24.30 -25.03
CA ARG A 79 -7.51 -23.09 -25.85
C ARG A 79 -6.81 -21.93 -25.15
N LYS A 80 -5.93 -21.28 -25.91
CA LYS A 80 -4.99 -20.24 -25.51
C LYS A 80 -5.73 -19.01 -24.96
N GLY A 81 -6.01 -19.03 -23.66
CA GLY A 81 -6.28 -17.86 -22.83
C GLY A 81 -5.59 -18.14 -21.51
N ARG A 82 -4.69 -17.26 -21.08
CA ARG A 82 -4.00 -17.39 -19.79
C ARG A 82 -4.99 -17.04 -18.68
N SER A 83 -5.98 -17.90 -18.43
CA SER A 83 -6.49 -18.03 -17.08
C SER A 83 -5.27 -18.37 -16.21
N PHE A 84 -5.10 -17.66 -15.09
CA PHE A 84 -4.12 -18.01 -14.07
C PHE A 84 -4.23 -19.52 -13.85
N ARG A 85 -3.26 -20.27 -14.39
CA ARG A 85 -3.22 -21.72 -14.20
C ARG A 85 -2.94 -21.90 -12.73
N ILE A 86 -4.00 -22.12 -11.97
CA ILE A 86 -3.95 -22.67 -10.62
C ILE A 86 -3.52 -24.12 -10.82
N ILE A 87 -2.22 -24.29 -11.04
CA ILE A 87 -1.52 -25.55 -10.83
C ILE A 87 -1.60 -25.73 -9.30
N ASP A 88 -2.07 -26.90 -8.86
CA ASP A 88 -2.51 -27.26 -7.50
C ASP A 88 -4.00 -26.94 -7.23
N GLU A 89 -4.82 -28.00 -7.16
CA GLU A 89 -6.20 -28.11 -6.64
C GLU A 89 -6.66 -26.96 -5.70
N GLY A 90 -6.84 -25.78 -6.25
CA GLY A 90 -7.16 -24.56 -5.50
C GLY A 90 -8.65 -24.39 -5.47
N TRP A 91 -9.21 -24.29 -4.28
CA TRP A 91 -10.61 -23.96 -4.07
C TRP A 91 -10.73 -22.48 -3.73
N ILE A 92 -11.88 -21.90 -4.06
CA ILE A 92 -12.15 -20.48 -3.92
C ILE A 92 -13.34 -20.31 -2.96
N ASN A 93 -13.18 -19.42 -1.98
CA ASN A 93 -14.29 -18.88 -1.21
C ASN A 93 -14.34 -17.36 -1.41
N THR A 94 -15.53 -16.82 -1.58
CA THR A 94 -15.76 -15.39 -1.63
C THR A 94 -16.35 -14.92 -0.31
N PHE A 95 -15.89 -13.80 0.23
CA PHE A 95 -16.41 -13.19 1.44
C PHE A 95 -16.77 -11.74 1.17
N GLU A 96 -17.80 -11.26 1.85
CA GLU A 96 -18.13 -9.84 1.88
C GLU A 96 -18.14 -9.38 3.33
N THR A 97 -17.31 -8.40 3.65
CA THR A 97 -17.18 -7.82 4.99
C THR A 97 -16.76 -6.36 4.87
N GLY A 98 -17.20 -5.49 5.77
CA GLY A 98 -16.77 -4.08 5.77
C GLY A 98 -16.96 -3.33 4.44
N GLY A 99 -17.94 -3.75 3.61
CA GLY A 99 -18.19 -3.18 2.28
C GLY A 99 -17.13 -3.51 1.22
N VAL A 100 -16.30 -4.52 1.45
CA VAL A 100 -15.32 -5.04 0.48
C VAL A 100 -15.58 -6.51 0.17
N THR A 101 -15.18 -6.93 -1.04
CA THR A 101 -15.25 -8.32 -1.48
C THR A 101 -13.86 -8.93 -1.49
N LEU A 102 -13.76 -10.11 -0.87
CA LEU A 102 -12.53 -10.88 -0.77
C LEU A 102 -12.69 -12.20 -1.50
N ILE A 103 -11.73 -12.55 -2.34
CA ILE A 103 -11.63 -13.86 -2.99
C ILE A 103 -10.43 -14.58 -2.37
N VAL A 104 -10.70 -15.66 -1.65
CA VAL A 104 -9.68 -16.43 -0.94
C VAL A 104 -9.42 -17.73 -1.68
N THR A 105 -8.19 -17.89 -2.16
CA THR A 105 -7.72 -19.12 -2.78
C THR A 105 -6.99 -19.97 -1.74
N PHE A 106 -7.35 -21.24 -1.59
CA PHE A 106 -6.73 -22.14 -0.62
C PHE A 106 -6.48 -23.53 -1.21
N ASN A 107 -5.54 -24.26 -0.62
CA ASN A 107 -5.26 -25.64 -1.01
C ASN A 107 -6.33 -26.59 -0.47
N ALA A 108 -6.96 -27.39 -1.33
CA ALA A 108 -8.05 -28.29 -0.94
C ALA A 108 -7.65 -29.32 0.12
N ARG A 109 -6.43 -29.86 0.03
CA ARG A 109 -5.93 -30.93 0.89
C ARG A 109 -5.44 -30.40 2.24
N THR A 110 -4.60 -29.37 2.23
CA THR A 110 -4.00 -28.83 3.46
C THR A 110 -4.89 -27.79 4.14
N ARG A 111 -5.95 -27.33 3.45
CA ARG A 111 -6.86 -26.26 3.89
C ARG A 111 -6.16 -24.91 4.11
N LYS A 112 -4.87 -24.77 3.76
CA LYS A 112 -4.10 -23.53 3.94
C LYS A 112 -4.41 -22.52 2.84
N VAL A 113 -4.60 -21.26 3.23
CA VAL A 113 -4.77 -20.13 2.32
C VAL A 113 -3.48 -19.91 1.54
N ARG A 114 -3.60 -19.76 0.22
CA ARG A 114 -2.49 -19.46 -0.70
C ARG A 114 -2.39 -17.97 -0.94
N ASP A 115 -3.51 -17.34 -1.26
CA ASP A 115 -3.62 -15.93 -1.56
C ASP A 115 -5.03 -15.41 -1.26
N ILE A 116 -5.11 -14.10 -1.04
CA ILE A 116 -6.35 -13.37 -0.83
C ILE A 116 -6.36 -12.21 -1.81
N VAL A 117 -7.42 -12.07 -2.59
CA VAL A 117 -7.63 -10.92 -3.48
C VAL A 117 -8.71 -10.03 -2.88
N LEU A 118 -8.36 -8.77 -2.64
CA LEU A 118 -9.31 -7.71 -2.31
C LEU A 118 -9.71 -7.00 -3.60
N THR A 119 -10.99 -7.07 -3.97
CA THR A 119 -11.45 -6.53 -5.25
C THR A 119 -11.77 -5.05 -5.17
N GLY A 120 -11.44 -4.31 -6.23
CA GLY A 120 -11.77 -2.89 -6.38
C GLY A 120 -10.91 -2.23 -7.46
N SER A 121 -11.23 -0.99 -7.78
CA SER A 121 -10.61 -0.26 -8.91
C SER A 121 -9.58 0.80 -8.49
N ASN A 122 -9.33 0.98 -7.19
CA ASN A 122 -8.40 1.97 -6.65
C ASN A 122 -7.39 1.30 -5.71
N GLU A 123 -6.11 1.29 -6.07
CA GLU A 123 -5.07 0.57 -5.31
C GLU A 123 -4.87 1.17 -3.92
N GLU A 124 -4.76 2.50 -3.81
CA GLU A 124 -4.56 3.18 -2.53
C GLU A 124 -5.71 2.94 -1.56
N GLU A 125 -6.96 2.98 -2.03
CA GLU A 125 -8.13 2.68 -1.22
C GLU A 125 -8.11 1.22 -0.73
N LEU A 126 -7.77 0.28 -1.62
CA LEU A 126 -7.66 -1.14 -1.28
C LEU A 126 -6.55 -1.40 -0.24
N MET A 127 -5.41 -0.70 -0.37
CA MET A 127 -4.33 -0.77 0.58
C MET A 127 -4.77 -0.28 1.97
N GLN A 128 -5.50 0.84 2.04
CA GLN A 128 -6.02 1.36 3.31
C GLN A 128 -7.10 0.44 3.91
N ARG A 129 -8.10 0.04 3.11
CA ARG A 129 -9.19 -0.83 3.58
C ARG A 129 -8.73 -2.21 4.04
N GLY A 130 -7.66 -2.73 3.43
CA GLY A 130 -7.05 -4.01 3.78
C GLY A 130 -5.99 -3.94 4.89
N ASN A 131 -5.72 -2.76 5.46
CA ASN A 131 -4.60 -2.53 6.39
C ASN A 131 -3.24 -3.02 5.83
N LEU A 132 -3.00 -2.75 4.54
CA LEU A 132 -1.83 -3.25 3.82
C LEU A 132 -0.71 -2.21 3.78
N THR A 133 0.52 -2.72 3.75
CA THR A 133 1.72 -1.94 3.46
C THR A 133 2.64 -2.71 2.50
N LEU A 134 3.22 -2.01 1.53
CA LEU A 134 4.12 -2.62 0.53
C LEU A 134 5.43 -3.12 1.16
N THR A 135 5.81 -2.59 2.33
CA THR A 135 7.06 -2.92 3.02
C THR A 135 6.93 -4.05 4.04
N ALA A 136 5.75 -4.67 4.15
CA ALA A 136 5.54 -5.74 5.12
C ALA A 136 6.50 -6.91 4.91
N PRO A 137 7.08 -7.50 5.97
CA PRO A 137 7.98 -8.64 5.86
C PRO A 137 7.23 -9.97 5.63
N SER A 138 5.97 -10.08 6.02
CA SER A 138 5.21 -11.33 6.03
C SER A 138 4.43 -11.63 4.75
N TYR A 139 4.25 -10.64 3.87
CA TYR A 139 3.48 -10.78 2.64
C TYR A 139 4.01 -9.93 1.49
N ILE A 140 3.45 -10.15 0.31
CA ILE A 140 3.66 -9.38 -0.91
C ILE A 140 2.28 -8.96 -1.42
N VAL A 141 2.14 -7.70 -1.83
CA VAL A 141 0.95 -7.18 -2.50
C VAL A 141 1.24 -7.05 -3.99
N LEU A 142 0.33 -7.53 -4.83
CA LEU A 142 0.43 -7.48 -6.29
C LEU A 142 -0.89 -6.93 -6.87
N PRO A 143 -0.86 -5.93 -7.76
CA PRO A 143 -2.07 -5.50 -8.45
C PRO A 143 -2.60 -6.60 -9.36
N VAL A 144 -3.91 -6.70 -9.46
CA VAL A 144 -4.62 -7.63 -10.34
C VAL A 144 -5.32 -6.80 -11.41
N PHE A 145 -4.89 -6.92 -12.66
CA PHE A 145 -5.47 -6.20 -13.79
C PHE A 145 -6.42 -7.07 -14.61
N ALA A 146 -7.32 -6.43 -15.36
CA ALA A 146 -8.21 -7.12 -16.29
C ALA A 146 -7.41 -7.79 -17.43
N PRO A 147 -7.76 -9.03 -17.84
CA PRO A 147 -7.06 -9.72 -18.92
C PRO A 147 -7.13 -8.99 -20.27
N GLU A 148 -8.26 -8.36 -20.54
CA GLU A 148 -8.55 -7.66 -21.80
C GLU A 148 -8.07 -6.19 -21.80
N ALA A 149 -7.81 -5.63 -20.60
CA ALA A 149 -7.40 -4.26 -20.41
C ALA A 149 -6.34 -4.16 -19.30
N ALA A 150 -5.06 -4.19 -19.67
CA ALA A 150 -3.93 -4.21 -18.73
C ALA A 150 -3.82 -2.95 -17.83
N THR A 151 -4.61 -1.91 -18.10
CA THR A 151 -4.68 -0.68 -17.29
C THR A 151 -5.84 -0.65 -16.32
N GLU A 152 -6.79 -1.59 -16.43
CA GLU A 152 -7.96 -1.66 -15.56
C GLU A 152 -7.64 -2.51 -14.33
N LEU A 153 -7.54 -1.87 -13.17
CA LEU A 153 -7.33 -2.54 -11.90
C LEU A 153 -8.63 -3.23 -11.44
N LEU A 154 -8.54 -4.53 -11.15
CA LEU A 154 -9.62 -5.34 -10.59
C LEU A 154 -9.47 -5.59 -9.08
N GLY A 155 -8.26 -5.40 -8.54
CA GLY A 155 -8.00 -5.53 -7.11
C GLY A 155 -6.53 -5.65 -6.76
N VAL A 156 -6.26 -5.99 -5.50
CA VAL A 156 -4.92 -6.30 -5.00
C VAL A 156 -4.89 -7.73 -4.46
N ARG A 157 -3.88 -8.49 -4.86
CA ARG A 157 -3.61 -9.85 -4.38
C ARG A 157 -2.55 -9.80 -3.29
N VAL A 158 -2.83 -10.42 -2.17
CA VAL A 158 -1.91 -10.57 -1.03
C VAL A 158 -1.48 -12.02 -0.93
N ILE A 159 -0.17 -12.24 -0.91
CA ILE A 159 0.43 -13.58 -0.88
C ILE A 159 1.42 -13.63 0.29
N LYS A 160 1.41 -14.73 1.05
CA LYS A 160 2.41 -14.97 2.09
C LYS A 160 3.84 -14.99 1.51
N ARG A 161 4.76 -14.26 2.15
CA ARG A 161 6.19 -14.30 1.81
C ARG A 161 6.81 -15.61 2.32
N ARG A 162 7.63 -16.25 1.50
CA ARG A 162 8.34 -17.50 1.84
C ARG A 162 9.64 -17.22 2.56
#